data_AF-X1PGJ2-F1
#
_entry.id   AF-X1PGJ2-F1
#
_cell.length_a   1.000
_cell.length_b   1.000
_cell.length_c   1.000
_cell.angle_alpha   90.00
_cell.angle_beta   90.00
_cell.angle_gamma   90.00
#
_symmetry.space_group_name_H-M   'P 1'
#
loop_
_entity.id
_entity.type
_entity.pdbx_description
1 polymer ?
#
loop_
_entity_poly.entity_id
_entity_poly.type
_entity_poly.pdbx_seq_one_letter_code
_entity_poly.pdbx_strand_id
1 'polypeptide(L)'
;KTSVASLIIRYLMKNGAGPILAVDADPNANLGESLGLDIKQTVGLVLDDFQKDKIKIPPGVTKQDYLEYKLNEAMVEAEGLD
;
A
#
# COMPACT_ATOMS: atom_id res chain seq x y z
N LYS A 1 17.97 0.35 7.52
CA LYS A 1 17.20 -0.64 6.71
C LYS A 1 16.45 0.08 5.60
N THR A 2 15.48 0.93 5.93
CA THR A 2 14.68 1.73 4.98
C THR A 2 15.50 2.54 3.98
N SER A 3 16.58 3.20 4.39
CA SER A 3 17.42 4.00 3.47
C SER A 3 18.13 3.15 2.40
N VAL A 4 18.60 1.95 2.75
CA VAL A 4 19.26 1.05 1.82
C VAL A 4 18.23 0.46 0.85
N ALA A 5 17.04 0.08 1.36
CA ALA A 5 15.93 -0.39 0.53
C ALA A 5 15.48 0.69 -0.48
N SER A 6 15.33 1.93 -0.04
CA SER A 6 15.01 3.08 -0.91
C SER A 6 16.06 3.26 -2.02
N LEU A 7 17.35 3.16 -1.70
CA LEU A 7 18.42 3.30 -2.69
C LEU A 7 18.39 2.18 -3.74
N ILE A 8 18.16 0.94 -3.31
CA ILE A 8 18.04 -0.24 -4.19
C ILE A 8 16.83 -0.08 -5.11
N ILE A 9 15.67 0.28 -4.58
CA ILE A 9 14.43 0.46 -5.35
C ILE A 9 14.61 1.58 -6.38
N ARG A 10 15.17 2.74 -5.98
CA ARG A 10 15.49 3.83 -6.91
C ARG A 10 16.44 3.40 -8.03
N TYR A 11 17.43 2.57 -7.71
CA TYR A 11 18.35 2.03 -8.71
C TYR A 11 17.61 1.11 -9.69
N LEU A 12 16.76 0.19 -9.22
CA LEU A 12 15.99 -0.72 -10.06
C LEU A 12 15.02 0.04 -10.98
N MET A 13 14.32 1.05 -10.45
CA MET A 13 13.46 1.95 -11.23
C MET A 13 14.25 2.66 -12.34
N LYS A 14 15.41 3.24 -12.00
CA LYS A 14 16.25 3.97 -12.95
C LYS A 14 16.81 3.09 -14.08
N ASN A 15 17.01 1.80 -13.82
CA ASN A 15 17.54 0.85 -14.81
C ASN A 15 16.44 0.11 -15.57
N GLY A 16 15.15 0.44 -15.37
CA GLY A 16 14.06 -0.18 -16.12
C GLY A 16 13.92 -1.68 -15.85
N ALA A 17 14.13 -2.11 -14.61
CA ALA A 17 14.10 -3.53 -14.23
C ALA A 17 12.71 -4.20 -14.37
N GLY A 18 11.70 -3.45 -14.80
CA GLY A 18 10.30 -3.88 -14.88
C GLY A 18 9.49 -3.46 -13.64
N PRO A 19 8.30 -4.06 -13.43
CA PRO A 19 7.46 -3.86 -12.24
C PRO A 19 8.20 -4.15 -10.93
N ILE A 20 8.00 -3.32 -9.90
CA ILE A 20 8.70 -3.44 -8.61
C ILE A 20 7.67 -3.43 -7.47
N LEU A 21 7.45 -4.59 -6.87
CA LEU A 21 6.68 -4.73 -5.64
C LEU A 21 7.61 -4.57 -4.42
N ALA A 22 7.43 -3.49 -3.66
CA ALA A 22 8.16 -3.23 -2.42
C ALA A 22 7.23 -3.32 -1.20
N VAL A 23 7.51 -4.23 -0.27
CA VAL A 23 6.74 -4.42 0.96
C VAL A 23 7.57 -3.95 2.16
N ASP A 24 7.10 -2.91 2.84
CA ASP A 24 7.69 -2.46 4.11
C ASP A 24 7.03 -3.22 5.27
N ALA A 25 7.79 -4.10 5.92
CA ALA A 25 7.34 -4.86 7.08
C ALA A 25 7.64 -4.14 8.41
N ASP A 26 8.23 -2.94 8.39
CA ASP A 26 8.42 -2.12 9.58
C ASP A 26 7.13 -1.35 9.92
N PRO A 27 6.67 -1.33 11.19
CA PRO A 27 5.41 -0.68 11.60
C PRO A 27 5.41 0.84 11.41
N ASN A 28 6.58 1.45 11.21
CA ASN A 28 6.71 2.88 10.97
C ASN A 28 6.40 3.28 9.52
N ALA A 29 6.30 2.33 8.57
CA ALA A 29 5.87 2.56 7.17
C ALA A 29 6.58 3.70 6.42
N ASN A 30 7.88 3.90 6.66
CA ASN A 30 8.64 5.06 6.15
C ASN A 30 9.16 4.88 4.71
N LEU A 31 8.97 3.71 4.09
CA LEU A 31 9.57 3.40 2.79
C LEU A 31 8.98 4.23 1.64
N GLY A 32 7.66 4.39 1.57
CA GLY A 32 7.02 5.16 0.49
C GLY A 32 7.36 6.65 0.55
N GLU A 33 7.34 7.26 1.74
CA GLU A 33 7.81 8.65 1.94
C GLU A 33 9.28 8.80 1.53
N SER A 34 10.13 7.84 1.88
CA SER A 34 11.55 7.82 1.49
C SER A 34 11.77 7.66 -0.02
N LEU A 35 10.77 7.19 -0.75
CA LEU A 35 10.75 7.10 -2.21
C LEU A 35 10.18 8.36 -2.87
N GLY A 36 9.59 9.27 -2.09
CA GLY A 36 8.89 10.47 -2.57
C GLY A 36 7.47 10.15 -3.08
N LEU A 37 6.91 9.02 -2.65
CA LEU A 37 5.54 8.64 -2.97
C LEU A 37 4.59 9.23 -1.92
N ASP A 38 3.48 9.77 -2.40
CA ASP A 38 2.42 10.32 -1.54
C ASP A 38 1.57 9.14 -1.02
N ILE A 39 1.90 8.65 0.18
CA ILE A 39 1.17 7.52 0.79
C ILE A 39 -0.17 8.03 1.33
N LYS A 40 -1.23 7.87 0.54
CA LYS A 40 -2.58 8.28 0.95
C LYS A 40 -3.29 7.28 1.85
N GLN A 41 -2.86 6.02 1.86
CA GLN A 41 -3.50 4.94 2.61
C GLN A 41 -2.49 3.82 2.95
N THR A 42 -2.70 3.12 4.07
CA THR A 42 -1.94 1.92 4.47
C THR A 42 -2.88 0.77 4.80
N VAL A 43 -2.38 -0.47 4.77
CA VAL A 43 -3.15 -1.66 5.19
C VAL A 43 -3.65 -1.50 6.63
N GLY A 44 -2.85 -0.91 7.51
CA GLY A 44 -3.26 -0.63 8.89
C GLY A 44 -4.42 0.35 8.99
N LEU A 45 -4.40 1.43 8.20
CA LEU A 45 -5.50 2.39 8.11
C LEU A 45 -6.78 1.74 7.55
N VAL A 46 -6.66 0.91 6.51
CA VAL A 46 -7.79 0.15 5.95
C VAL A 46 -8.45 -0.76 6.99
N LEU A 47 -7.63 -1.46 7.79
CA LEU A 47 -8.13 -2.34 8.84
C LEU A 47 -8.78 -1.57 9.99
N ASP A 48 -8.23 -0.41 10.36
CA ASP A 48 -8.81 0.47 11.39
C ASP A 48 -10.15 1.07 10.92
N ASP A 49 -10.20 1.59 9.69
CA ASP A 49 -11.42 2.10 9.06
C ASP A 49 -12.49 1.01 8.93
N PHE A 50 -12.12 -0.19 8.47
CA PHE A 50 -13.05 -1.32 8.38
C PHE A 50 -13.61 -1.73 9.76
N GLN A 51 -12.81 -1.64 10.82
CA GLN A 51 -13.27 -1.93 12.17
C GLN A 51 -14.20 -0.86 12.73
N LYS A 52 -13.95 0.41 12.41
CA LYS A 52 -14.81 1.56 12.78
C LYS A 52 -16.13 1.56 12.00
N ASP A 53 -16.09 1.23 10.70
CA ASP A 53 -17.23 1.23 9.78
C ASP A 53 -17.99 -0.11 9.70
N LYS A 54 -17.86 -1.00 10.70
CA LYS A 54 -18.59 -2.30 10.78
C LYS A 54 -20.10 -2.22 10.51
N ILE A 55 -20.69 -1.02 10.56
CA ILE A 55 -22.11 -0.71 10.41
C ILE A 55 -22.52 -0.38 8.96
N LYS A 56 -21.58 -0.12 8.03
CA LYS A 56 -21.88 0.36 6.65
C LYS A 56 -21.66 -0.66 5.53
N ILE A 57 -21.54 -1.95 5.84
CA ILE A 57 -21.35 -2.97 4.80
C ILE A 57 -22.64 -3.08 3.98
N PRO A 58 -22.58 -2.93 2.64
CA PRO A 58 -23.76 -3.02 1.80
C PRO A 58 -24.48 -4.37 1.96
N PRO A 59 -25.82 -4.39 2.03
CA PRO A 59 -26.57 -5.63 2.10
C PRO A 59 -26.28 -6.48 0.86
N GLY A 60 -25.94 -7.75 1.06
CA GLY A 60 -25.56 -8.69 0.00
C GLY A 60 -24.05 -8.85 -0.22
N VAL A 61 -23.21 -8.03 0.42
CA VAL A 61 -21.75 -8.14 0.37
C VAL A 61 -21.24 -8.80 1.66
N THR A 62 -20.34 -9.78 1.54
CA THR A 62 -19.73 -10.37 2.74
C THR A 62 -18.70 -9.42 3.35
N LYS A 63 -18.41 -9.59 4.64
CA LYS A 63 -17.33 -8.86 5.32
C LYS A 63 -15.97 -9.04 4.62
N GLN A 64 -15.74 -10.22 4.07
CA GLN A 64 -14.48 -10.57 3.44
C GLN A 64 -14.33 -9.86 2.09
N ASP A 65 -15.36 -9.91 1.25
CA ASP A 65 -15.34 -9.24 -0.06
C ASP A 65 -15.21 -7.72 0.08
N TYR A 66 -15.87 -7.13 1.08
CA TYR A 66 -15.76 -5.69 1.34
C TYR A 66 -14.36 -5.29 1.83
N LEU A 67 -13.72 -6.14 2.66
CA LEU A 67 -12.35 -5.90 3.11
C LEU A 67 -11.36 -6.01 1.94
N GLU A 68 -11.50 -7.02 1.10
CA GLU A 68 -10.68 -7.17 -0.12
C GLU A 68 -10.86 -5.97 -1.06
N TYR A 69 -12.08 -5.49 -1.27
CA TYR A 69 -12.34 -4.27 -2.06
C TYR A 69 -11.60 -3.05 -1.48
N LYS A 70 -11.65 -2.84 -0.17
CA LYS A 70 -10.95 -1.73 0.49
C LYS A 70 -9.43 -1.86 0.48
N LEU A 71 -8.90 -3.09 0.54
CA LEU A 71 -7.47 -3.33 0.39
C LEU A 71 -6.99 -3.04 -1.03
N ASN A 72 -7.80 -3.36 -2.05
CA ASN A 72 -7.51 -3.01 -3.43
C ASN A 72 -7.55 -1.49 -3.64
N GLU A 73 -8.54 -0.76 -3.09
CA GLU A 73 -8.57 0.71 -3.15
C GLU A 73 -7.33 1.37 -2.49
N ALA A 74 -6.73 0.71 -1.51
CA ALA A 74 -5.56 1.22 -0.80
C ALA A 74 -4.23 0.96 -1.52
N MET A 75 -4.22 0.12 -2.55
CA MET A 75 -3.05 0.01 -3.42
C MET A 75 -2.93 1.28 -4.26
N VAL A 76 -1.83 2.00 -4.04
CA VAL A 76 -1.48 3.18 -4.83
C VAL A 76 -0.66 2.70 -6.02
N GLU A 77 -1.27 2.69 -7.20
CA GLU A 77 -0.57 2.51 -8.48
C GLU A 77 0.08 3.85 -8.88
N ALA A 78 1.37 3.84 -9.23
CA ALA A 78 2.10 5.02 -9.67
C ALA A 78 2.85 4.71 -10.97
N GLU A 79 3.11 5.71 -11.82
CA GLU A 79 3.84 5.49 -13.09
C GLU A 79 5.19 4.81 -12.84
N GLY A 80 5.36 3.60 -13.40
CA GLY A 80 6.57 2.78 -13.23
C GLY A 80 6.56 1.86 -12.00
N LEU A 81 5.45 1.79 -11.27
CA LEU A 81 5.16 0.87 -10.17
C LEU A 81 3.88 0.11 -10.52
N ASP A 82 4.05 -1.07 -11.12
CA ASP A 82 3.04 -2.13 -11.22
C ASP A 82 3.26 -3.15 -10.09
#